data_AF-A0A5X6ES09-F1
#
_entry.id   AF-A0A5X6ES09-F1
#
_cell.length_a   1.000
_cell.length_b   1.000
_cell.length_c   1.000
_cell.angle_alpha   90.00
_cell.angle_beta   90.00
_cell.angle_gamma   90.00
#
_symmetry.space_group_name_H-M   'P 1'
#
loop_
_entity.id
_entity.type
_entity.pdbx_description
1 polymer ?
#
loop_
_entity_poly.entity_id
_entity_poly.type
_entity_poly.pdbx_seq_one_letter_code
_entity_poly.pdbx_strand_id
1 'polypeptide(L)'
;MTMPSRSRWVTAARSPGNIHIAGAVTTTYGEHELQWSKFTSEDEGAWRAVMLMQPEISEDHTALTHFHFRYGNDGFEPLQDATVFPTMVAPDTTAAQFAADFAE
;
A
#
# COMPACT_ATOMS: atom_id res chain seq x y z
N MET A 1 1.69 0.20 -43.35
CA MET A 1 1.56 1.19 -42.27
C MET A 1 1.19 0.42 -41.01
N THR A 2 2.19 0.06 -40.21
CA THR A 2 2.07 -0.88 -39.09
C THR A 2 1.79 -0.09 -37.82
N MET A 3 0.70 -0.37 -37.12
CA MET A 3 0.41 0.28 -35.83
C MET A 3 1.45 -0.12 -34.79
N PRO A 4 1.91 0.78 -33.91
CA PRO A 4 2.83 0.41 -32.85
C PRO A 4 2.11 -0.50 -31.84
N SER A 5 2.74 -1.63 -31.56
CA SER A 5 2.40 -2.56 -30.48
C SER A 5 2.18 -1.80 -29.17
N ARG A 6 0.99 -1.90 -28.60
CA ARG A 6 0.68 -1.36 -27.28
C ARG A 6 1.65 -1.98 -26.26
N SER A 7 2.44 -1.15 -25.60
CA SER A 7 3.28 -1.57 -24.48
C SER A 7 2.39 -2.25 -23.44
N ARG A 8 2.53 -3.57 -23.35
CA ARG A 8 1.90 -4.39 -22.32
C ARG A 8 2.59 -4.02 -21.01
N TRP A 9 1.93 -3.23 -20.18
CA TRP A 9 2.28 -3.13 -18.77
C TRP A 9 2.08 -4.54 -18.18
N VAL A 10 3.14 -5.35 -18.22
CA VAL A 10 3.20 -6.56 -17.40
C VAL A 10 3.53 -6.05 -16.02
N THR A 11 2.51 -5.74 -15.23
CA THR A 11 2.65 -5.77 -13.78
C THR A 11 2.96 -7.21 -13.45
N ALA A 12 4.24 -7.57 -13.39
CA ALA A 12 4.65 -8.86 -12.88
C ALA A 12 4.09 -8.93 -11.46
N ALA A 13 3.07 -9.75 -11.25
CA ALA A 13 2.53 -10.02 -9.93
C ALA A 13 3.68 -10.61 -9.12
N ARG A 14 4.29 -9.78 -8.27
CA ARG A 14 5.37 -10.18 -7.38
C ARG A 14 4.75 -10.95 -6.23
N SER A 15 5.24 -12.16 -5.98
CA SER A 15 4.88 -12.91 -4.79
C SER A 15 5.40 -12.16 -3.57
N PRO A 16 4.67 -12.12 -2.44
CA PRO A 16 5.16 -11.49 -1.22
C PRO A 16 6.51 -12.08 -0.73
N GLY A 17 6.84 -13.32 -1.11
CA GLY A 17 8.04 -14.01 -0.62
C GLY A 17 7.99 -14.22 0.90
N ASN A 18 9.10 -14.65 1.47
CA ASN A 18 9.34 -14.60 2.90
C ASN A 18 9.56 -13.14 3.30
N ILE A 19 8.62 -12.61 4.07
CA ILE A 19 8.65 -11.23 4.56
C ILE A 19 9.15 -11.23 6.00
N HIS A 20 10.16 -10.41 6.28
CA HIS A 20 10.71 -10.18 7.60
C HIS A 20 10.32 -8.81 8.12
N ILE A 21 10.03 -8.71 9.42
CA ILE A 21 9.77 -7.43 10.09
C ILE A 21 11.09 -6.66 10.21
N ALA A 22 11.14 -5.46 9.64
CA ALA A 22 12.32 -4.59 9.61
C ALA A 22 12.21 -3.40 10.61
N GLY A 23 11.16 -3.38 11.44
CA GLY A 23 10.92 -2.37 12.46
C GLY A 23 9.74 -1.45 12.12
N ALA A 24 9.72 -0.25 12.71
CA ALA A 24 8.68 0.75 12.47
C ALA A 24 9.31 2.13 12.22
N VAL A 25 8.53 3.06 11.69
CA VAL A 25 8.90 4.47 11.53
C VAL A 25 7.66 5.36 11.59
N THR A 26 7.81 6.55 12.18
CA THR A 26 6.81 7.60 12.14
C THR A 26 7.23 8.63 11.11
N THR A 27 6.33 8.98 10.19
CA THR A 27 6.54 10.06 9.19
C THR A 27 5.50 11.15 9.40
N THR A 28 5.77 12.36 8.94
CA THR A 28 4.79 13.46 8.97
C THR A 28 4.24 13.71 7.57
N TYR A 29 2.92 13.84 7.43
CA TYR A 29 2.26 14.27 6.20
C TYR A 29 1.29 15.42 6.52
N GLY A 30 1.62 16.62 6.07
CA GLY A 30 0.94 17.84 6.51
C GLY A 30 1.13 18.04 8.02
N GLU A 31 0.03 18.10 8.76
CA GLU A 31 0.02 18.21 10.23
C GLU A 31 -0.13 16.85 10.94
N HIS A 32 -0.24 15.76 10.18
CA HIS A 32 -0.52 14.43 10.72
C HIS A 32 0.74 13.59 10.87
N GLU A 33 0.86 12.90 12.00
CA GLU A 33 1.84 11.84 12.20
C GLU A 33 1.28 10.50 11.72
N LEU A 34 2.06 9.79 10.90
CA LEU A 34 1.68 8.51 10.30
C LEU A 34 2.63 7.43 10.80
N GLN A 35 2.09 6.38 11.40
CA GLN A 35 2.85 5.25 11.89
C GLN A 35 2.92 4.13 10.84
N TRP A 36 4.14 3.69 10.52
CA TRP A 36 4.39 2.64 9.53
C TRP A 36 5.13 1.46 10.15
N SER A 37 4.62 0.26 9.90
CA SER A 37 5.36 -0.99 10.09
C SER A 37 6.17 -1.30 8.82
N LYS A 38 7.44 -1.62 8.97
CA LYS A 38 8.39 -1.91 7.88
C LYS A 38 8.61 -3.40 7.73
N PHE A 39 8.61 -3.84 6.49
CA PHE A 39 8.76 -5.22 6.08
C PHE A 39 9.77 -5.32 4.95
N THR A 40 10.63 -6.34 4.97
CA THR A 40 11.66 -6.56 3.95
C THR A 40 11.62 -8.00 3.43
N SER A 41 12.04 -8.19 2.20
CA SER A 41 12.26 -9.52 1.64
C SER A 41 13.54 -9.54 0.79
N GLU A 42 14.24 -10.67 0.80
CA GLU A 42 15.37 -10.94 -0.10
C GLU A 42 15.02 -11.95 -1.19
N ASP A 43 13.78 -12.46 -1.19
CA ASP A 43 13.32 -13.47 -2.13
C ASP A 43 13.29 -12.91 -3.55
N GLU A 44 13.76 -13.71 -4.50
CA GLU A 44 13.74 -13.35 -5.91
C GLU A 44 12.29 -13.11 -6.37
N GLY A 45 12.03 -11.92 -6.91
CA GLY A 45 10.71 -11.54 -7.39
C GLY A 45 9.78 -10.97 -6.32
N ALA A 46 10.19 -10.86 -5.05
CA ALA A 46 9.44 -10.11 -4.04
C ALA A 46 9.72 -8.59 -4.12
N TRP A 47 8.95 -7.79 -3.39
CA TRP A 47 9.31 -6.40 -3.12
C TRP A 47 10.34 -6.37 -1.99
N ARG A 48 11.44 -5.64 -2.20
CA ARG A 48 12.49 -5.56 -1.18
C ARG A 48 12.03 -4.82 0.07
N ALA A 49 11.23 -3.77 -0.08
CA ALA A 49 10.71 -2.96 1.00
C ALA A 49 9.20 -2.80 0.87
N VAL A 50 8.48 -3.04 1.98
CA VAL A 50 7.04 -2.77 2.13
C VAL A 50 6.82 -2.02 3.43
N MET A 51 5.99 -0.99 3.41
CA MET A 51 5.55 -0.24 4.58
C MET A 51 4.03 -0.32 4.68
N LEU A 52 3.52 -0.71 5.83
CA LEU A 52 2.08 -0.79 6.10
C LEU A 52 1.74 0.22 7.19
N MET A 53 0.80 1.12 6.89
CA MET A 53 0.23 2.00 7.91
C MET A 53 -0.69 1.17 8.81
N GLN A 54 -0.81 1.53 10.09
CA GLN A 54 -1.83 0.92 10.95
C GLN A 54 -3.20 0.99 10.27
N PRO A 55 -3.97 -0.12 10.22
CA PRO A 55 -5.29 -0.10 9.61
C PRO A 55 -6.19 0.91 10.31
N GLU A 56 -6.98 1.64 9.52
CA GLU A 56 -8.05 2.45 10.07
C GLU A 56 -9.22 1.52 10.37
N ILE A 57 -9.57 1.41 11.64
CA ILE A 57 -10.65 0.56 12.13
C ILE A 57 -11.62 1.48 12.88
N SER A 58 -12.86 1.58 12.39
CA SER A 58 -13.92 2.25 13.13
C SER A 58 -14.29 1.42 14.36
N GLU A 59 -14.25 2.04 15.54
CA GLU A 59 -14.60 1.36 16.80
C GLU A 59 -16.05 0.88 16.84
N ASP A 60 -16.94 1.58 16.13
CA ASP A 60 -18.37 1.26 15.99
C ASP A 60 -18.69 0.47 14.70
N HIS A 61 -17.68 0.10 13.91
CA HIS A 61 -17.80 -0.58 12.63
C HIS A 61 -18.67 0.16 11.58
N THR A 62 -18.86 1.47 11.73
CA THR A 62 -19.64 2.27 10.77
C THR A 62 -18.82 2.66 9.54
N ALA A 63 -17.53 2.97 9.74
CA ALA A 63 -16.61 3.25 8.63
C ALA A 63 -15.94 1.98 8.10
N LEU A 64 -15.58 1.97 6.81
CA LEU A 64 -14.90 0.82 6.20
C LEU A 64 -13.50 0.65 6.80
N THR A 65 -13.24 -0.55 7.31
CA THR A 65 -11.88 -0.96 7.63
C THR A 65 -11.04 -0.99 6.35
N HIS A 66 -9.97 -0.20 6.33
CA HIS A 66 -9.06 -0.12 5.21
C HIS A 66 -7.62 0.05 5.71
N PHE A 67 -6.66 -0.23 4.84
CA PHE A 67 -5.25 -0.02 5.16
C PHE A 67 -4.50 0.59 3.98
N HIS A 68 -3.49 1.39 4.32
CA HIS A 68 -2.56 1.98 3.37
C HIS A 68 -1.23 1.25 3.39
N PHE A 69 -0.64 1.08 2.21
CA PHE A 69 0.67 0.46 2.11
C PHE A 69 1.51 1.09 1.01
N ARG A 70 2.83 1.00 1.17
CA ARG A 70 3.84 1.46 0.19
C ARG A 70 4.81 0.32 -0.07
N TYR A 71 5.34 0.24 -1.27
CA TYR A 71 6.23 -0.85 -1.66
C TYR A 71 7.22 -0.41 -2.73
N GLY A 72 8.41 -1.01 -2.73
CA GLY A 72 9.46 -0.68 -3.68
C GLY A 72 10.73 -1.50 -3.48
N ASN A 73 11.70 -1.33 -4.38
CA ASN A 73 12.98 -2.05 -4.32
C ASN A 73 14.16 -1.16 -3.91
N ASP A 74 13.97 0.16 -3.86
CA ASP A 74 15.03 1.14 -3.58
C ASP A 74 15.20 1.43 -2.07
N GLY A 75 14.62 0.60 -1.21
CA GLY A 75 14.68 0.73 0.24
C GLY A 75 13.52 1.53 0.85
N PHE A 76 13.61 1.82 2.15
CA PHE A 76 12.53 2.46 2.92
C PHE A 76 12.51 3.98 2.83
N GLU A 77 13.64 4.64 2.55
CA GLU A 77 13.70 6.12 2.51
C GLU A 77 12.82 6.69 1.39
N PRO A 78 12.90 6.22 0.12
CA PRO A 78 12.01 6.73 -0.92
C PRO A 78 10.53 6.46 -0.65
N LEU A 79 10.23 5.40 0.11
CA LEU A 79 8.87 5.07 0.51
C LEU A 79 8.35 5.99 1.61
N GLN A 80 9.19 6.55 2.48
CA GLN A 80 8.75 7.50 3.51
C GLN A 80 8.31 8.83 2.91
N ASP A 81 8.99 9.27 1.85
CA ASP A 81 8.71 10.53 1.15
C ASP A 81 7.58 10.43 0.10
N ALA A 82 7.07 9.23 -0.15
CA ALA A 82 6.00 9.02 -1.12
C ALA A 82 4.71 9.74 -0.70
N THR A 83 4.04 10.38 -1.65
CA THR A 83 2.78 11.12 -1.44
C THR A 83 1.54 10.35 -1.88
N VAL A 84 1.72 9.16 -2.45
CA VAL A 84 0.61 8.28 -2.87
C VAL A 84 0.24 7.34 -1.73
N PHE A 85 -1.05 7.14 -1.50
CA PHE A 85 -1.61 6.27 -0.47
C PHE A 85 -2.47 5.17 -1.12
N PRO A 86 -1.85 4.12 -1.71
CA PRO A 86 -2.59 2.94 -2.15
C PRO A 86 -3.44 2.42 -0.99
N THR A 87 -4.73 2.23 -1.25
CA THR A 87 -5.72 1.85 -0.23
C THR A 87 -6.31 0.50 -0.59
N MET A 88 -6.36 -0.40 0.39
CA MET A 88 -6.97 -1.71 0.25
C MET A 88 -8.15 -1.82 1.20
N VAL A 89 -9.23 -2.39 0.69
CA VAL A 89 -10.45 -2.75 1.44
C VAL A 89 -10.69 -4.25 1.33
N ALA A 90 -11.65 -4.77 2.08
CA ALA A 90 -12.09 -6.16 1.95
C ALA A 90 -12.53 -6.48 0.50
N PRO A 91 -12.25 -7.70 -0.01
CA PRO A 91 -12.49 -8.05 -1.40
C PRO A 91 -13.98 -8.09 -1.78
N ASP A 92 -14.86 -8.21 -0.80
CA ASP A 92 -16.32 -8.20 -0.94
C ASP A 92 -16.93 -6.81 -0.72
N THR A 93 -16.12 -5.79 -0.39
CA THR A 93 -16.58 -4.40 -0.35
C THR A 93 -17.11 -3.97 -1.72
N THR A 94 -18.38 -3.55 -1.76
CA THR A 94 -19.00 -3.05 -2.98
C THR A 94 -18.57 -1.61 -3.29
N ALA A 95 -18.65 -1.21 -4.56
CA ALA A 95 -18.40 0.17 -4.96
C ALA A 95 -19.34 1.17 -4.26
N ALA A 96 -20.57 0.77 -3.94
CA ALA A 96 -21.52 1.62 -3.23
C ALA A 96 -21.12 1.84 -1.76
N GLN A 97 -20.65 0.79 -1.07
CA GLN A 97 -20.10 0.93 0.28
C GLN A 97 -18.85 1.80 0.28
N PHE A 98 -17.93 1.55 -0.66
CA PHE A 98 -16.72 2.37 -0.82
C PHE A 98 -17.08 3.84 -1.07
N ALA A 99 -18.01 4.12 -1.98
CA ALA A 99 -18.43 5.49 -2.25
C ALA A 99 -19.14 6.15 -1.06
N ALA A 100 -19.93 5.42 -0.28
CA ALA A 100 -20.61 5.98 0.89
C ALA A 100 -19.62 6.40 2.00
N ASP A 101 -18.55 5.62 2.19
CA ASP A 101 -17.55 5.85 3.24
C ASP A 101 -16.59 7.00 2.89
N PHE A 102 -16.17 7.10 1.63
CA PHE A 102 -15.19 8.08 1.15
C PHE A 102 -15.80 9.34 0.52
N ALA A 103 -17.11 9.57 0.67
CA ALA A 103 -17.81 10.76 0.14
C ALA A 103 -18.01 11.90 1.15
N GLU A 104 -17.60 11.72 2.41
CA GLU A 104 -17.50 12.81 3.41
C GLU A 104 -16.20 13.62 3.27
#